data_AF-A0A832NDM4-F1
#
_entry.id   AF-A0A832NDM4-F1
#
_cell.length_a   1.000
_cell.length_b   1.000
_cell.length_c   1.000
_cell.angle_alpha   90.00
_cell.angle_beta   90.00
_cell.angle_gamma   90.00
#
_symmetry.space_group_name_H-M   'P 1'
#
loop_
_entity.id
_entity.type
_entity.pdbx_description
1 polymer ?
#
loop_
_entity_poly.entity_id
_entity_poly.type
_entity_poly.pdbx_seq_one_letter_code
_entity_poly.pdbx_strand_id
1 'polypeptide(L)'
;MRGMRLARFRIGDLLTYGFVEGEFVVTREMIEEALGIGLPPFFSDFVERFTAERDFRERVTIVKDRLPRVLRLSQVKLLAPADNKPKIVCVGLNYRDHAEESKA
;
A
#
# COMPACT_ATOMS: atom_id res chain seq x y z
N MET A 1 2.91 -19.39 1.87
CA MET A 1 3.51 -18.10 2.30
C MET A 1 2.45 -17.02 2.15
N ARG A 2 2.18 -16.19 3.16
CA ARG A 2 1.32 -15.01 2.97
C ARG A 2 2.15 -13.93 2.27
N GLY A 3 1.64 -13.41 1.16
CA GLY A 3 2.28 -12.32 0.43
C GLY A 3 2.26 -11.01 1.21
N MET A 4 3.17 -10.10 0.85
CA MET A 4 3.23 -8.73 1.37
C MET A 4 1.97 -7.94 0.99
N ARG A 5 1.46 -7.13 1.91
CA ARG A 5 0.25 -6.31 1.70
C ARG A 5 0.58 -4.85 1.97
N LEU A 6 0.36 -4.01 0.97
CA LEU A 6 0.48 -2.56 1.02
C LEU A 6 -0.92 -1.94 1.00
N ALA A 7 -1.13 -0.89 1.77
CA ALA A 7 -2.41 -0.21 1.82
C ALA A 7 -2.25 1.27 2.17
N ARG A 8 -3.30 2.03 1.85
CA ARG A 8 -3.49 3.41 2.26
C ARG A 8 -4.43 3.48 3.46
N PHE A 9 -4.15 4.39 4.38
CA PHE A 9 -4.85 4.51 5.66
C PHE A 9 -5.26 5.95 5.93
N ARG A 10 -6.35 6.12 6.67
CA ARG A 10 -6.68 7.36 7.38
C ARG A 10 -6.64 7.11 8.89
N ILE A 11 -5.91 7.96 9.60
CA ILE A 11 -5.71 7.93 11.05
C ILE A 11 -6.02 9.34 11.59
N GLY A 12 -7.23 9.55 12.10
CA GLY A 12 -7.74 10.91 12.31
C GLY A 12 -7.73 11.69 11.00
N ASP A 13 -7.02 12.82 10.98
CA ASP A 13 -6.83 13.66 9.78
C ASP A 13 -5.63 13.26 8.92
N LEU A 14 -4.77 12.37 9.42
CA LEU A 14 -3.60 11.90 8.69
C LEU A 14 -4.01 10.94 7.57
N LEU A 15 -3.72 11.30 6.33
CA LEU A 15 -3.73 10.39 5.18
C LEU A 15 -2.31 9.86 4.97
N THR A 16 -2.14 8.54 5.04
CA THR A 16 -0.83 7.91 4.89
C THR A 16 -0.97 6.56 4.18
N TYR A 17 0.14 5.85 4.03
CA TYR A 17 0.20 4.49 3.52
C TYR A 17 1.19 3.65 4.32
N GLY A 18 1.25 2.36 4.03
CA GLY A 18 2.23 1.47 4.62
C GLY A 18 1.87 0.01 4.44
N PHE A 19 2.32 -0.82 5.38
CA PHE A 19 2.21 -2.26 5.32
C PHE A 19 1.13 -2.78 6.27
N VAL A 20 0.42 -3.84 5.86
CA VAL A 20 -0.54 -4.57 6.70
C VAL A 20 0.07 -5.89 7.18
N GLU A 21 0.43 -5.94 8.46
CA GLU A 21 1.15 -7.03 9.12
C GLU A 21 0.24 -7.72 10.15
N GLY A 22 -0.42 -8.82 9.75
CA GLY A 22 -1.42 -9.46 10.59
C GLY A 22 -2.58 -8.50 10.92
N GLU A 23 -2.79 -8.24 12.22
CA GLU A 23 -3.77 -7.29 12.76
C GLU A 23 -3.21 -5.88 12.96
N PHE A 24 -1.99 -5.60 12.50
CA PHE A 24 -1.30 -4.34 12.72
C PHE A 24 -0.96 -3.68 11.39
N VAL A 25 -0.66 -2.39 11.48
CA VAL A 25 -0.13 -1.61 10.35
C VAL A 25 1.20 -0.98 10.74
N VAL A 26 2.08 -0.85 9.75
CA VAL A 26 3.33 -0.10 9.85
C VAL A 26 3.23 1.04 8.86
N THR A 27 3.12 2.29 9.34
CA THR A 27 2.90 3.45 8.47
C THR A 27 4.20 3.97 7.87
N ARG A 28 4.07 4.76 6.81
CA ARG A 28 5.18 5.51 6.19
C ARG A 28 5.97 6.28 7.23
N GLU A 29 5.29 7.00 8.12
CA GLU A 29 5.91 7.84 9.15
C GLU A 29 6.79 7.03 10.09
N MET A 30 6.34 5.85 10.54
CA MET A 30 7.15 4.96 11.39
C MET A 30 8.43 4.50 10.68
N ILE A 31 8.36 4.29 9.36
CA ILE A 31 9.50 3.87 8.55
C ILE A 31 10.44 5.06 8.28
N GLU A 32 9.90 6.23 7.98
CA GLU A 32 10.66 7.48 7.79
C GLU A 32 11.43 7.83 9.06
N GLU A 33 10.78 7.76 10.22
CA GLU A 33 11.39 7.96 11.54
C GLU A 33 12.55 6.99 11.78
N ALA A 34 12.34 5.70 11.51
CA ALA A 34 13.36 4.67 11.74
C ALA A 34 14.51 4.69 10.71
N LEU A 35 14.27 5.15 9.47
CA LEU A 35 15.30 5.27 8.44
C LEU A 35 16.04 6.62 8.47
N GLY A 36 15.44 7.66 9.05
CA GLY A 36 15.94 9.03 8.96
C GLY A 36 15.89 9.61 7.54
N ILE A 37 15.00 9.11 6.68
CA ILE A 37 14.81 9.58 5.29
C ILE A 37 13.33 9.83 5.02
N GLY A 38 13.03 10.77 4.11
CA GLY A 38 11.69 10.89 3.55
C GLY A 38 11.41 9.79 2.53
N LEU A 39 10.24 9.18 2.62
CA LEU A 39 9.70 8.28 1.60
C LEU A 39 8.85 9.08 0.60
N PRO A 40 8.57 8.54 -0.60
CA PRO A 40 7.71 9.22 -1.57
C PRO A 40 6.35 9.63 -0.95
N PRO A 41 5.87 10.85 -1.18
CA PRO A 41 4.65 11.33 -0.52
C PRO A 41 3.38 10.67 -1.05
N PHE A 42 3.39 10.24 -2.31
CA PHE A 42 2.29 9.50 -2.93
C PHE A 42 2.56 8.00 -2.89
N PHE A 43 1.52 7.23 -2.59
CA PHE A 43 1.59 5.78 -2.53
C PHE A 43 1.95 5.16 -3.88
N SER A 44 1.47 5.73 -5.00
CA SER A 44 1.84 5.30 -6.34
C SER A 44 3.35 5.30 -6.56
N ASP A 45 4.00 6.38 -6.13
CA ASP A 45 5.43 6.61 -6.36
C ASP A 45 6.25 5.72 -5.43
N PHE A 46 5.75 5.51 -4.20
CA PHE A 46 6.32 4.52 -3.29
C PHE A 46 6.24 3.11 -3.89
N VAL A 47 5.10 2.69 -4.43
CA VAL A 47 4.94 1.35 -5.02
C VAL A 47 5.84 1.16 -6.23
N GLU A 48 5.93 2.16 -7.11
CA GLU A 48 6.83 2.14 -8.26
C GLU A 48 8.28 1.97 -7.83
N ARG A 49 8.74 2.81 -6.90
CA ARG A 49 10.10 2.74 -6.35
C ARG A 49 10.38 1.42 -5.64
N PHE A 50 9.45 0.98 -4.78
CA PHE A 50 9.56 -0.27 -4.01
C PHE A 50 9.59 -1.51 -4.92
N THR A 51 8.98 -1.44 -6.10
CA THR A 51 8.99 -2.54 -7.07
C THR A 51 10.27 -2.53 -7.91
N ALA A 52 10.73 -1.33 -8.34
CA ALA A 52 11.85 -1.17 -9.26
C ALA A 52 13.23 -1.21 -8.57
N GLU A 53 13.36 -0.63 -7.38
CA GLU A 53 14.65 -0.48 -6.69
C GLU A 53 14.86 -1.56 -5.62
N ARG A 54 15.70 -2.55 -5.93
CA ARG A 54 15.99 -3.67 -5.02
C ARG A 54 16.54 -3.21 -3.66
N ASP A 55 17.55 -2.36 -3.64
CA ASP A 55 18.20 -1.91 -2.39
C ASP A 55 17.23 -1.10 -1.52
N PHE A 56 16.40 -0.27 -2.13
CA PHE A 56 15.35 0.47 -1.43
C PHE A 56 14.32 -0.50 -0.82
N ARG A 57 13.85 -1.48 -1.59
CA ARG A 57 12.93 -2.52 -1.12
C ARG A 57 13.50 -3.29 0.06
N GLU A 58 14.75 -3.73 -0.02
CA GLU A 58 15.42 -4.48 1.05
C GLU A 58 15.54 -3.64 2.32
N ARG A 59 16.03 -2.39 2.21
CA ARG A 59 16.15 -1.46 3.35
C ARG A 59 14.82 -1.21 4.04
N VAL A 60 13.77 -0.88 3.28
CA VAL A 60 12.42 -0.64 3.82
C VAL A 60 11.86 -1.89 4.48
N THR A 61 12.05 -3.07 3.87
CA THR A 61 11.55 -4.35 4.41
C THR A 61 12.22 -4.69 5.74
N ILE A 62 13.54 -4.57 5.82
CA ILE A 62 14.31 -4.83 7.06
C ILE A 62 13.85 -3.92 8.20
N VAL A 63 13.65 -2.62 7.93
CA VAL A 63 13.19 -1.68 8.96
C VAL A 63 11.76 -1.97 9.37
N LYS A 64 10.85 -2.15 8.41
CA LYS A 64 9.45 -2.53 8.66
C LYS A 64 9.36 -3.77 9.56
N ASP A 65 10.20 -4.78 9.33
CA ASP A 65 10.19 -6.02 10.11
C ASP A 65 10.64 -5.82 11.57
N ARG A 66 11.49 -4.83 11.84
CA ARG A 66 12.01 -4.54 13.19
C ARG A 66 11.13 -3.55 13.99
N LEU A 67 10.24 -2.81 13.33
CA LEU A 67 9.39 -1.82 13.98
C LEU A 67 8.37 -2.47 14.93
N PRO A 68 8.05 -1.85 16.08
CA PRO A 68 7.09 -2.40 17.03
C PRO A 68 5.66 -2.38 16.44
N ARG A 69 4.85 -3.38 16.79
CA ARG A 69 3.46 -3.53 16.32
C ARG A 69 2.50 -2.80 17.25
N VAL A 70 2.47 -1.48 17.15
CA VAL A 70 1.73 -0.61 18.09
C VAL A 70 0.36 -0.15 17.57
N LEU A 71 0.18 -0.03 16.25
CA LEU A 71 -1.06 0.46 15.65
C LEU A 71 -1.86 -0.69 15.04
N ARG A 72 -3.06 -0.95 15.55
CA ARG A 72 -3.94 -2.02 15.04
C ARG A 72 -4.63 -1.60 13.76
N LEU A 73 -4.81 -2.55 12.85
CA LEU A 73 -5.59 -2.40 11.61
C LEU A 73 -7.03 -1.97 11.90
N SER A 74 -7.62 -2.41 13.02
CA SER A 74 -8.98 -2.02 13.43
C SER A 74 -9.10 -0.55 13.85
N GLN A 75 -7.98 0.13 14.10
CA GLN A 75 -7.94 1.54 14.53
C GLN A 75 -7.78 2.51 13.35
N VAL A 76 -7.63 2.01 12.12
CA VAL A 76 -7.41 2.84 10.93
C VAL A 76 -8.52 2.61 9.92
N LYS A 77 -8.85 3.64 9.14
CA LYS A 77 -9.74 3.48 7.99
C LYS A 77 -8.92 3.13 6.76
N LEU A 78 -9.15 1.95 6.18
CA LEU A 78 -8.58 1.58 4.89
C LEU A 78 -9.13 2.48 3.78
N LEU A 79 -8.23 2.94 2.90
CA LEU A 79 -8.56 3.72 1.73
C LEU A 79 -8.29 2.89 0.46
N ALA A 80 -8.86 3.33 -0.67
CA ALA A 80 -8.50 2.75 -1.97
C ALA A 80 -6.98 2.90 -2.19
N PRO A 81 -6.29 1.83 -2.68
CA PRO A 81 -4.84 1.85 -2.85
C PRO A 81 -4.42 2.82 -3.94
N ALA A 82 -5.24 3.08 -4.96
CA ALA A 82 -4.91 4.07 -5.97
C ALA A 82 -4.97 5.50 -5.39
N ASP A 83 -3.87 6.23 -5.51
CA ASP A 83 -3.80 7.67 -5.33
C ASP A 83 -3.16 8.34 -6.54
N ASN A 84 -3.41 9.64 -6.66
CA ASN A 84 -2.75 10.51 -7.63
C ASN A 84 -2.70 9.96 -9.07
N LYS A 85 -3.68 9.14 -9.48
CA LYS A 85 -3.73 8.55 -10.82
C LYS A 85 -4.46 9.51 -11.77
N PRO A 86 -3.79 10.01 -12.83
CA PRO A 86 -4.43 10.92 -13.78
C PRO A 86 -5.42 10.21 -14.71
N LYS A 87 -5.37 8.88 -14.80
CA LYS A 87 -6.20 8.07 -15.70
C LYS A 87 -6.69 6.81 -15.01
N ILE A 88 -7.94 6.44 -15.26
CA ILE A 88 -8.58 5.21 -14.81
C ILE A 88 -9.05 4.48 -16.06
N VAL A 89 -8.60 3.23 -16.25
CA VAL A 89 -9.04 2.37 -17.35
C VAL A 89 -9.97 1.30 -16.79
N CYS A 90 -11.21 1.30 -17.25
CA CYS A 90 -12.21 0.31 -16.85
C CYS A 90 -12.40 -0.68 -18.00
N VAL A 91 -12.09 -1.95 -17.75
CA VAL A 91 -12.28 -3.03 -18.74
C VAL A 91 -13.50 -3.86 -18.33
N GLY A 92 -14.59 -3.71 -19.08
CA GLY A 92 -15.77 -4.57 -18.97
C GLY A 92 -15.67 -5.78 -19.90
N LEU A 93 -16.52 -6.79 -19.68
CA LEU A 93 -16.64 -7.98 -20.53
C LEU A 93 -15.32 -8.74 -20.79
N ASN A 94 -14.37 -8.65 -19.86
CA ASN A 94 -13.04 -9.28 -20.00
C ASN A 94 -13.02 -10.77 -19.60
N TYR A 95 -14.19 -11.39 -19.56
CA TYR A 95 -14.41 -12.80 -19.22
C TYR A 95 -15.48 -13.34 -20.17
N ARG A 96 -15.20 -14.46 -20.84
CA ARG A 96 -16.07 -15.04 -21.89
C ARG A 96 -17.50 -15.21 -21.40
N ASP A 97 -17.67 -15.90 -20.27
CA ASP A 97 -19.00 -16.22 -19.73
C ASP A 97 -19.79 -14.96 -19.40
N HIS A 98 -19.13 -13.89 -18.91
CA HIS A 98 -19.79 -12.63 -18.60
C HIS A 98 -20.16 -11.83 -19.86
N ALA A 99 -19.38 -11.94 -20.93
CA ALA A 99 -19.73 -11.38 -22.24
C ALA A 99 -20.94 -12.11 -22.84
N GLU A 100 -20.95 -13.44 -22.79
CA GLU A 100 -22.04 -14.28 -23.27
C GLU A 100 -23.35 -14.02 -22.48
N GLU A 101 -23.30 -13.92 -21.15
CA GLU A 101 -24.46 -13.57 -20.30
C GLU A 101 -25.03 -12.19 -20.65
N SER A 102 -24.15 -11.23 -20.92
CA SER A 102 -24.50 -9.85 -21.25
C SER A 102 -25.00 -9.67 -22.69
N LYS A 103 -24.99 -10.74 -23.51
CA LYS A 103 -25.33 -10.72 -24.96
C LYS A 103 -24.52 -9.69 -25.75
N ALA A 104 -23.28 -9.44 -25.32
CA ALA A 104 -22.37 -8.48 -25.93
C ALA A 104 -21.42 -9.17 -26.93
#